data_AF-A0A2K3KSX9-F1
#
_entry.id   AF-A0A2K3KSX9-F1
#
_cell.length_a   1.000
_cell.length_b   1.000
_cell.length_c   1.000
_cell.angle_alpha   90.00
_cell.angle_beta   90.00
_cell.angle_gamma   90.00
#
_symmetry.space_group_name_H-M   'P 1'
#
loop_
_entity.id
_entity.type
_entity.pdbx_description
1 polymer ?
#
loop_
_entity_poly.entity_id
_entity_poly.type
_entity_poly.pdbx_seq_one_letter_code
_entity_poly.pdbx_strand_id
1 'polypeptide(L)' 'MGTTIDCCATQLIDADGSFNVTGLDNFIKTSKMASCDLSYVTVAIMGPQSSG' A
#
# COMPACT_ATOMS: atom_id res chain seq x y z
N MET A 1 19.92 -3.63 18.48
CA MET A 1 19.13 -2.43 18.11
C MET A 1 18.18 -2.89 17.00
N GLY A 2 16.92 -3.16 17.33
CA GLY A 2 15.97 -3.76 16.38
C GLY A 2 15.62 -2.75 15.28
N THR A 3 15.81 -3.14 14.02
CA THR A 3 15.40 -2.34 12.87
C THR A 3 13.87 -2.37 12.80
N THR A 4 13.21 -1.27 13.12
CA THR A 4 11.78 -1.09 12.88
C THR A 4 11.54 -1.20 11.38
N ILE A 5 10.82 -2.23 10.94
CA ILE A 5 10.38 -2.32 9.54
C ILE A 5 9.33 -1.24 9.35
N ASP A 6 9.64 -0.24 8.53
CA ASP A 6 8.69 0.80 8.13
C ASP A 6 7.63 0.14 7.23
N CYS A 7 6.50 -0.25 7.84
CA CYS A 7 5.41 -0.90 7.14
C CYS A 7 4.34 0.15 6.83
N CYS A 8 4.18 0.46 5.54
CA CYS A 8 3.13 1.32 5.04
C CYS A 8 1.99 0.45 4.51
N ALA A 9 0.88 0.36 5.24
CA ALA A 9 -0.34 -0.27 4.73
C ALA A 9 -1.41 0.80 4.52
N THR A 10 -2.15 0.70 3.43
CA THR A 10 -3.27 1.61 3.14
C THR A 10 -4.45 0.81 2.60
N GLN A 11 -5.65 1.11 3.09
CA GLN A 11 -6.88 0.57 2.52
C GLN A 11 -7.24 1.42 1.30
N LEU A 12 -6.99 0.89 0.11
CA LEU A 12 -7.22 1.60 -1.17
C LEU A 12 -8.70 1.80 -1.48
N ILE A 13 -9.52 0.81 -1.11
CA ILE A 13 -10.97 0.81 -1.30
C ILE A 13 -11.58 0.44 0.04
N ASP A 14 -12.48 1.28 0.55
CA ASP A 14 -13.16 1.05 1.82
C ASP A 14 -14.37 0.10 1.65
N ALA A 15 -15.15 -0.05 2.73
CA ALA A 15 -16.30 -0.93 2.76
C ALA A 15 -17.49 -0.45 1.91
N ASP A 16 -17.54 0.84 1.57
CA ASP A 16 -18.59 1.40 0.71
C ASP A 16 -18.19 1.42 -0.78
N GLY A 17 -16.94 1.07 -1.07
CA GLY A 17 -16.39 1.02 -2.42
C GLY A 17 -15.71 2.32 -2.85
N SER A 18 -15.59 3.30 -1.94
CA SER A 18 -14.92 4.56 -2.24
C SER A 18 -13.40 4.41 -2.27
N PHE A 19 -12.79 5.10 -3.21
CA PHE A 19 -11.35 5.10 -3.37
C PHE A 19 -10.68 6.10 -2.41
N ASN A 20 -9.74 5.60 -1.60
CA ASN A 20 -9.08 6.39 -0.58
C ASN A 20 -7.89 7.18 -1.14
N VAL A 21 -8.19 8.29 -1.82
CA VAL A 21 -7.17 9.18 -2.42
C VAL A 21 -6.17 9.69 -1.38
N THR A 22 -6.67 10.13 -0.22
CA THR A 22 -5.83 10.67 0.86
C THR A 22 -4.88 9.61 1.44
N GLY A 23 -5.38 8.39 1.63
CA GLY A 23 -4.58 7.27 2.12
C GLY A 23 -3.51 6.82 1.11
N LEU A 24 -3.81 6.88 -0.19
CA LEU A 24 -2.83 6.57 -1.23
C LEU A 24 -1.72 7.63 -1.31
N ASP A 25 -2.08 8.92 -1.26
CA ASP A 25 -1.08 10.00 -1.27
C ASP A 25 -0.10 9.88 -0.09
N ASN A 26 -0.62 9.57 1.10
CA ASN A 26 0.21 9.34 2.29
C ASN A 26 1.12 8.10 2.13
N PHE A 27 0.59 7.02 1.56
CA PHE A 27 1.36 5.80 1.27
C PHE A 27 2.53 6.08 0.32
N ILE A 28 2.29 6.79 -0.78
CA ILE A 28 3.32 7.14 -1.78
C ILE A 28 4.44 7.97 -1.14
N LYS A 29 4.08 8.96 -0.31
CA LYS A 29 5.04 9.83 0.39
C LYS A 29 5.86 9.06 1.42
N THR A 30 5.21 8.24 2.24
CA THR A 30 5.88 7.51 3.33
C THR A 30 6.76 6.38 2.80
N SER A 31 6.32 5.67 1.76
CA SER A 31 7.10 4.61 1.09
C SER A 31 8.19 5.16 0.16
N LYS A 32 8.33 6.49 0.02
CA LYS A 32 9.26 7.16 -0.91
C LYS A 32 9.13 6.65 -2.34
N MET A 33 7.94 6.20 -2.73
CA MET A 33 7.70 5.54 -4.02
C MET A 33 7.95 6.50 -5.19
N ALA A 34 7.72 7.80 -4.99
CA ALA A 34 8.06 8.85 -5.94
C ALA A 34 9.56 9.00 -6.24
N SER A 35 10.45 8.53 -5.33
CA SER A 35 11.91 8.55 -5.54
C SER A 35 12.44 7.33 -6.28
N CYS A 36 11.60 6.30 -6.46
CA CYS A 36 11.96 5.07 -7.17
C CYS A 36 11.69 5.17 -8.68
N ASP A 37 11.29 6.34 -9.20
CA ASP A 37 10.92 6.61 -10.60
C ASP A 37 10.06 5.46 -11.20
N LEU A 38 10.60 4.72 -12.16
CA LEU A 38 9.95 3.60 -12.85
C LEU A 38 10.37 2.23 -12.31
N SER A 39 11.16 2.19 -11.24
CA SER A 39 11.72 0.97 -10.66
C SER A 39 10.80 0.40 -9.58
N TYR A 40 9.56 0.06 -9.94
CA TYR A 40 8.61 -0.59 -9.04
C TYR A 40 7.89 -1.75 -9.72
N VAL A 41 7.47 -2.73 -8.92
CA VAL A 41 6.64 -3.85 -9.37
C VAL A 41 5.40 -3.90 -8.50
N THR A 42 4.24 -3.98 -9.13
CA THR A 42 2.96 -4.17 -8.45
C THR A 42 2.52 -5.62 -8.57
N VAL A 43 2.19 -6.24 -7.45
CA VAL A 43 1.60 -7.59 -7.39
C VAL A 43 0.20 -7.49 -6.79
N ALA A 44 -0.72 -8.32 -7.28
CA ALA A 44 -2.07 -8.43 -6.74
C ALA A 44 -2.32 -9.88 -6.31
N ILE A 45 -2.79 -10.05 -5.07
CA ILE A 45 -3.20 -11.34 -4.53
C ILE A 45 -4.71 -11.27 -4.35
N MET A 46 -5.43 -12.15 -5.03
CA MET A 46 -6.88 -12.23 -4.98
C MET A 46 -7.29 -13.65 -4.65
N GLY A 47 -8.28 -13.81 -3.77
CA GLY A 47 -8.79 -15.11 -3.37
C GLY A 47 -9.93 -14.97 -2.36
N PRO A 48 -10.60 -16.09 -2.01
CA PRO A 48 -11.57 -16.10 -0.93
C PRO A 48 -10.93 -15.60 0.37
N GLN A 49 -11.69 -14.84 1.16
CA GLN A 49 -11.29 -14.48 2.52
C GLN A 49 -10.82 -15.73 3.27
N SER A 50 -9.73 -15.62 4.03
CA SER A 50 -9.18 -16.71 4.85
C SER A 50 -8.55 -17.86 4.05
N SER A 51 -8.02 -17.59 2.85
CA SER A 51 -7.20 -18.54 2.08
C SER A 51 -5.68 -18.40 2.32
N GLY A 52 -5.30 -17.60 3.32
CA GLY A 52 -3.91 -17.30 3.69
C GLY A 52 -3.31 -18.29 4.68
#